data_AF-A0A6A6WZ06-F1
#
_entry.id   AF-A0A6A6WZ06-F1
#
_cell.length_a   1.000
_cell.length_b   1.000
_cell.length_c   1.000
_cell.angle_alpha   90.00
_cell.angle_beta   90.00
_cell.angle_gamma   90.00
#
_symmetry.space_group_name_H-M   'P 1'
#
loop_
_entity.id
_entity.type
_entity.pdbx_description
1 polymer ?
#
loop_
_entity_poly.entity_id
_entity_poly.type
_entity_poly.pdbx_seq_one_letter_code
_entity_poly.pdbx_strand_id
1 'polypeptide(L)'
;ALLLSVVVLGQAFLDDVYKIVEFENGHIIPDASFPDTMRRGLRGFGVALTVSLVGILAVKINFLLFFKRLGAQITSYLIFWYIVLFITVACGATNIGLMDYKCVFNSLEYRKANCTQRNTLKRYFDFQKVSVILDVISDALIIFFPVVILWNVRISLRKKIILSCTFGLVALTIAVTIVRGSIFGGTYKKFNQNEMRTLNMGWMWFWIFLEFAVGKS
;
A
#
# COMPACT_ATOMS: atom_id res chain seq x y z
N ALA A 1 -4.25 6.85 -16.68
CA ALA A 1 -4.97 5.57 -16.53
C ALA A 1 -5.10 5.16 -15.06
N LEU A 2 -4.06 4.61 -14.40
CA LEU A 2 -4.17 4.04 -13.04
C LEU A 2 -4.73 4.98 -11.95
N LEU A 3 -4.36 6.29 -11.96
CA LEU A 3 -4.91 7.31 -11.06
C LEU A 3 -6.39 7.60 -11.29
N LEU A 4 -6.78 7.73 -12.56
CA LEU A 4 -8.18 7.91 -12.90
C LEU A 4 -9.00 6.70 -12.48
N SER A 5 -8.51 5.48 -12.63
CA SER A 5 -9.20 4.29 -12.13
C SER A 5 -9.32 4.28 -10.60
N VAL A 6 -8.31 4.67 -9.83
CA VAL A 6 -8.43 4.75 -8.36
C VAL A 6 -9.34 5.88 -7.90
N VAL A 7 -9.31 7.03 -8.59
CA VAL A 7 -10.23 8.16 -8.34
C VAL A 7 -11.67 7.78 -8.68
N VAL A 8 -11.90 7.14 -9.82
CA VAL A 8 -13.22 6.68 -10.26
C VAL A 8 -13.75 5.59 -9.33
N LEU A 9 -12.90 4.64 -8.92
CA LEU A 9 -13.27 3.65 -7.89
C LEU A 9 -13.55 4.33 -6.55
N GLY A 10 -12.74 5.32 -6.17
CA GLY A 10 -12.95 6.13 -4.97
C GLY A 10 -14.32 6.79 -4.98
N GLN A 11 -14.68 7.49 -6.05
CA GLN A 11 -15.97 8.16 -6.17
C GLN A 11 -17.14 7.17 -6.30
N ALA A 12 -16.96 6.05 -6.99
CA ALA A 12 -18.02 5.05 -7.18
C ALA A 12 -18.39 4.30 -5.88
N PHE A 13 -17.47 4.18 -4.94
CA PHE A 13 -17.67 3.38 -3.71
C PHE A 13 -17.59 4.21 -2.41
N LEU A 14 -17.39 5.53 -2.52
CA LEU A 14 -17.26 6.43 -1.36
C LEU A 14 -18.52 6.41 -0.48
N ASP A 15 -19.71 6.48 -1.09
CA ASP A 15 -20.99 6.46 -0.38
C ASP A 15 -21.24 5.14 0.34
N ASP A 16 -20.91 4.00 -0.30
CA ASP A 16 -21.07 2.68 0.29
C ASP A 16 -20.14 2.50 1.50
N VAL A 17 -18.92 3.04 1.43
CA VAL A 17 -17.93 2.96 2.52
C VAL A 17 -18.30 3.88 3.68
N TYR A 18 -18.79 5.08 3.38
CA TYR A 18 -19.22 6.03 4.41
C TYR A 18 -20.39 5.46 5.21
N LYS A 19 -21.35 4.82 4.54
CA LYS A 19 -22.45 4.09 5.19
C LYS A 19 -21.98 2.90 6.04
N ILE A 20 -20.89 2.23 5.67
CA ILE A 20 -20.31 1.17 6.52
C ILE A 20 -19.68 1.78 7.78
N VAL A 21 -18.96 2.89 7.64
CA VAL A 21 -18.29 3.59 8.75
C VAL A 21 -19.30 4.21 9.73
N GLU A 22 -20.37 4.83 9.23
CA GLU A 22 -21.43 5.36 10.09
C GLU A 22 -22.18 4.26 10.86
N PHE A 23 -22.35 3.09 10.26
CA PHE A 23 -22.89 1.91 10.96
C PHE A 23 -21.92 1.40 12.04
N GLU A 24 -20.62 1.31 11.75
CA GLU A 24 -19.61 0.95 12.76
C GLU A 24 -19.56 1.95 13.92
N ASN A 25 -19.78 3.23 13.66
CA ASN A 25 -19.88 4.27 14.69
C ASN A 25 -21.22 4.30 15.43
N GLY A 26 -22.18 3.44 15.05
CA GLY A 26 -23.49 3.33 15.68
C GLY A 26 -24.47 4.46 15.33
N HIS A 27 -24.19 5.26 14.29
CA HIS A 27 -25.03 6.39 13.88
C HIS A 27 -26.22 5.99 13.00
N ILE A 28 -26.22 4.79 12.43
CA ILE A 28 -27.29 4.30 11.54
C ILE A 28 -27.66 2.84 11.85
N ILE A 29 -28.96 2.56 11.75
CA ILE A 29 -29.55 1.23 11.93
C ILE A 29 -29.57 0.52 10.57
N PRO A 30 -29.14 -0.75 10.47
CA PRO A 30 -28.98 -1.42 9.19
C PRO A 30 -30.35 -1.72 8.56
N ASP A 31 -30.60 -1.12 7.40
CA ASP A 31 -31.76 -1.40 6.54
C ASP A 31 -31.65 -2.77 5.85
N ALA A 32 -32.74 -3.30 5.30
CA ALA A 32 -32.77 -4.57 4.56
C ALA A 32 -31.79 -4.60 3.36
N SER A 33 -31.45 -3.44 2.79
CA SER A 33 -30.48 -3.27 1.71
C SER A 33 -29.00 -3.18 2.17
N PHE A 34 -28.76 -3.11 3.48
CA PHE A 34 -27.44 -2.95 4.07
C PHE A 34 -26.46 -4.11 3.78
N PRO A 35 -26.89 -5.40 3.74
CA PRO A 35 -26.01 -6.50 3.37
C PRO A 35 -25.39 -6.32 1.97
N ASP A 36 -26.19 -5.96 0.97
CA ASP A 36 -25.70 -5.78 -0.39
C ASP A 36 -24.81 -4.56 -0.55
N THR A 37 -25.14 -3.47 0.16
CA THR A 37 -24.30 -2.27 0.26
C THR A 37 -22.93 -2.60 0.86
N MET A 38 -22.91 -3.36 1.96
CA MET A 38 -21.67 -3.81 2.58
C MET A 38 -20.87 -4.74 1.65
N ARG A 39 -21.52 -5.64 0.91
CA ARG A 39 -20.85 -6.49 -0.07
C ARG A 39 -20.20 -5.68 -1.20
N ARG A 40 -20.92 -4.69 -1.75
CA ARG A 40 -20.41 -3.81 -2.82
C ARG A 40 -19.24 -2.95 -2.33
N GLY A 41 -19.38 -2.31 -1.16
CA GLY A 41 -18.33 -1.49 -0.56
C GLY A 41 -17.04 -2.27 -0.30
N LEU A 42 -17.12 -3.49 0.24
CA LEU A 42 -15.92 -4.30 0.47
C LEU A 42 -15.25 -4.81 -0.81
N ARG A 43 -16.03 -5.17 -1.83
CA ARG A 43 -15.47 -5.53 -3.14
C ARG A 43 -14.80 -4.32 -3.79
N GLY A 44 -15.45 -3.15 -3.74
CA GLY A 44 -14.90 -1.89 -4.21
C GLY A 44 -13.58 -1.54 -3.52
N PHE A 45 -13.53 -1.66 -2.19
CA PHE A 45 -12.32 -1.49 -1.40
C PHE A 45 -11.22 -2.47 -1.80
N GLY A 46 -11.54 -3.76 -1.94
CA GLY A 46 -10.55 -4.77 -2.31
C GLY A 46 -9.95 -4.54 -3.70
N VAL A 47 -10.79 -4.14 -4.66
CA VAL A 47 -10.35 -3.76 -6.01
C VAL A 47 -9.47 -2.50 -5.96
N ALA A 48 -9.90 -1.46 -5.25
CA ALA A 48 -9.13 -0.23 -5.09
C ALA A 48 -7.76 -0.49 -4.44
N LEU A 49 -7.72 -1.32 -3.39
CA LEU A 49 -6.49 -1.70 -2.71
C LEU A 49 -5.54 -2.47 -3.63
N THR A 50 -6.07 -3.43 -4.40
CA THR A 50 -5.28 -4.20 -5.38
C THR A 50 -4.69 -3.27 -6.46
N VAL A 51 -5.51 -2.38 -7.02
CA VAL A 51 -5.06 -1.42 -8.04
C VAL A 51 -3.99 -0.48 -7.50
N SER A 52 -4.15 0.00 -6.27
CA SER A 52 -3.15 0.85 -5.60
C SER A 52 -1.83 0.10 -5.37
N LEU A 53 -1.87 -1.15 -4.89
CA LEU A 53 -0.66 -1.97 -4.70
C LEU A 53 0.09 -2.22 -6.03
N VAL A 54 -0.64 -2.58 -7.08
CA VAL A 54 -0.06 -2.75 -8.43
C VAL A 54 0.51 -1.43 -8.94
N GLY A 55 -0.18 -0.33 -8.71
CA GLY A 55 0.26 1.01 -9.07
C GLY A 55 1.57 1.41 -8.38
N ILE A 56 1.69 1.16 -7.08
CA ILE A 56 2.91 1.40 -6.30
C ILE A 56 4.07 0.53 -6.83
N LEU A 57 3.83 -0.76 -7.09
CA LEU A 57 4.84 -1.64 -7.67
C LEU A 57 5.31 -1.13 -9.05
N ALA A 58 4.39 -0.67 -9.90
CA ALA A 58 4.73 -0.11 -11.20
C ALA A 58 5.59 1.16 -11.09
N VAL A 59 5.33 2.03 -10.11
CA VAL A 59 6.16 3.21 -9.82
C VAL A 59 7.57 2.78 -9.40
N LYS A 60 7.71 1.82 -8.47
CA LYS A 60 9.01 1.29 -8.02
C LYS A 60 9.82 0.71 -9.19
N ILE A 61 9.17 -0.05 -10.07
CA ILE A 61 9.80 -0.59 -11.28
C ILE A 61 10.25 0.53 -12.23
N ASN A 62 9.44 1.57 -12.44
CA ASN A 62 9.84 2.71 -13.26
C ASN A 62 11.08 3.43 -12.71
N PHE A 63 11.18 3.62 -11.39
CA PHE A 63 12.39 4.17 -10.77
C PHE A 63 13.60 3.26 -10.97
N LEU A 64 13.44 1.96 -10.79
CA LEU A 64 14.51 1.00 -11.07
C LEU A 64 14.94 1.08 -12.54
N LEU A 65 14.03 1.12 -13.51
CA LEU A 65 14.38 1.27 -14.93
C LEU A 65 15.13 2.58 -15.21
N PHE A 66 14.74 3.67 -14.57
CA PHE A 66 15.46 4.95 -14.64
C PHE A 66 16.90 4.81 -14.13
N PHE A 67 17.08 4.18 -12.97
CA PHE A 67 18.41 3.92 -12.38
C PHE A 67 19.26 2.97 -13.23
N LYS A 68 18.66 1.93 -13.82
CA LYS A 68 19.35 1.05 -14.79
C LYS A 68 19.94 1.84 -15.94
N ARG A 69 19.17 2.78 -16.50
CA ARG A 69 19.64 3.63 -17.61
C ARG A 69 20.77 4.55 -17.19
N LEU A 70 20.77 5.02 -15.94
CA LEU A 70 21.78 5.94 -15.41
C LEU A 70 23.12 5.24 -15.10
N GLY A 71 23.08 3.99 -14.61
CA GLY A 71 24.27 3.22 -14.21
C GLY A 71 24.68 2.11 -15.18
N ALA A 72 24.16 2.10 -16.42
CA ALA A 72 24.38 1.02 -17.41
C ALA A 72 25.85 0.72 -17.74
N GLN A 73 26.77 1.65 -17.44
CA GLN A 73 28.20 1.52 -17.73
C GLN A 73 28.98 0.75 -16.64
N ILE A 74 28.37 0.44 -15.49
CA ILE A 74 29.04 -0.22 -14.36
C ILE A 74 28.44 -1.61 -14.14
N THR A 75 29.20 -2.68 -14.38
CA THR A 75 28.71 -4.07 -14.29
C THR A 75 28.29 -4.47 -12.88
N SER A 76 29.05 -4.11 -11.85
CA SER A 76 28.69 -4.38 -10.44
C SER A 76 27.39 -3.69 -10.03
N TYR A 77 27.12 -2.50 -10.59
CA TYR A 77 25.87 -1.77 -10.38
C TYR A 77 24.68 -2.50 -10.99
N LEU A 78 24.84 -3.10 -12.17
CA LEU A 78 23.78 -3.88 -12.81
C LEU A 78 23.45 -5.17 -12.06
N ILE A 79 24.45 -5.84 -11.45
CA ILE A 79 24.19 -7.02 -10.61
C ILE A 79 23.34 -6.61 -9.40
N PHE A 80 23.74 -5.55 -8.68
CA PHE A 80 22.95 -5.01 -7.57
C PHE A 80 21.54 -4.60 -8.02
N TRP A 81 21.41 -4.01 -9.21
CA TRP A 81 20.13 -3.67 -9.80
C TRP A 81 19.18 -4.85 -9.98
N TYR A 82 19.67 -5.97 -10.53
CA TYR A 82 18.84 -7.17 -10.70
C TYR A 82 18.39 -7.76 -9.34
N ILE A 83 19.25 -7.73 -8.33
CA ILE A 83 18.91 -8.16 -6.96
C ILE A 83 17.78 -7.30 -6.40
N VAL A 84 17.90 -5.96 -6.48
CA VAL A 84 16.87 -5.06 -5.95
C VAL A 84 15.56 -5.19 -6.73
N LEU A 85 15.62 -5.38 -8.06
CA LEU A 85 14.43 -5.65 -8.87
C LEU A 85 13.71 -6.90 -8.39
N PHE A 86 14.45 -8.00 -8.20
CA PHE A 86 13.87 -9.26 -7.73
C PHE A 86 13.22 -9.10 -6.36
N ILE A 87 13.90 -8.46 -5.41
CA ILE A 87 13.36 -8.18 -4.07
C ILE A 87 12.09 -7.34 -4.16
N THR A 88 12.10 -6.26 -4.96
CA THR A 88 10.96 -5.36 -5.13
C THR A 88 9.74 -6.09 -5.69
N VAL A 89 9.94 -6.90 -6.72
CA VAL A 89 8.87 -7.69 -7.34
C VAL A 89 8.36 -8.76 -6.38
N ALA A 90 9.24 -9.44 -5.64
CA ALA A 90 8.86 -10.44 -4.64
C ALA A 90 8.03 -9.82 -3.50
N CYS A 91 8.42 -8.63 -3.02
CA CYS A 91 7.66 -7.90 -2.00
C CYS A 91 6.27 -7.50 -2.53
N GLY A 92 6.20 -6.93 -3.73
CA GLY A 92 4.92 -6.56 -4.36
C GLY A 92 4.01 -7.77 -4.59
N ALA A 93 4.55 -8.88 -5.09
CA ALA A 93 3.79 -10.12 -5.29
C ALA A 93 3.29 -10.70 -3.96
N THR A 94 4.10 -10.63 -2.90
CA THR A 94 3.71 -11.05 -1.55
C THR A 94 2.57 -10.20 -1.01
N ASN A 95 2.65 -8.88 -1.16
CA ASN A 95 1.59 -7.94 -0.75
C ASN A 95 0.26 -8.20 -1.48
N ILE A 96 0.30 -8.53 -2.77
CA ILE A 96 -0.89 -8.88 -3.56
C ILE A 96 -1.43 -10.26 -3.15
N GLY A 97 -0.57 -11.27 -3.05
CA GLY A 97 -0.95 -12.64 -2.71
C GLY A 97 -1.48 -12.82 -1.29
N LEU A 98 -1.13 -11.91 -0.38
CA LEU A 98 -1.63 -11.88 1.00
C LEU A 98 -3.03 -11.28 1.14
N MET A 99 -3.62 -10.72 0.07
CA MET A 99 -5.04 -10.37 0.12
C MET A 99 -5.89 -11.64 0.26
N ASP A 100 -6.69 -11.71 1.31
CA ASP A 100 -7.71 -12.75 1.46
C ASP A 100 -8.86 -12.50 0.48
N TYR A 101 -8.65 -12.85 -0.80
CA TYR A 101 -9.66 -12.76 -1.86
C TYR A 101 -10.96 -13.46 -1.47
N LYS A 102 -10.88 -14.51 -0.64
CA LYS A 102 -12.06 -15.21 -0.09
C LYS A 102 -12.84 -14.35 0.91
N CYS A 103 -12.19 -13.48 1.69
CA CYS A 103 -12.90 -12.56 2.59
C CYS A 103 -13.42 -11.31 1.88
N VAL A 104 -12.88 -10.99 0.70
CA VAL A 104 -13.27 -9.81 -0.09
C VAL A 104 -14.37 -10.13 -1.09
N PHE A 105 -14.27 -11.25 -1.82
CA PHE A 105 -15.15 -11.56 -2.95
C PHE A 105 -16.25 -12.59 -2.65
N ASN A 106 -16.14 -13.35 -1.56
CA ASN A 106 -17.10 -14.42 -1.23
C ASN A 106 -18.38 -13.88 -0.53
N SER A 107 -19.36 -14.77 -0.30
CA SER A 107 -20.65 -14.43 0.30
C SER A 107 -20.54 -13.89 1.74
N LEU A 108 -21.53 -13.11 2.17
CA LEU A 108 -21.58 -12.52 3.52
C LEU A 108 -21.66 -13.57 4.63
N GLU A 109 -22.39 -14.66 4.39
CA GLU A 109 -22.50 -15.82 5.29
C GLU A 109 -21.12 -16.42 5.58
N TYR A 110 -20.36 -16.71 4.51
CA TYR A 110 -19.00 -17.25 4.62
C TYR A 110 -18.05 -16.29 5.33
N ARG A 111 -18.22 -14.98 5.11
CA ARG A 111 -17.42 -13.93 5.78
C ARG A 111 -17.70 -13.85 7.27
N LYS A 112 -18.96 -13.84 7.69
CA LYS A 112 -19.32 -13.79 9.12
C LYS A 112 -18.82 -15.03 9.86
N ALA A 113 -18.85 -16.18 9.21
CA ALA A 113 -18.36 -17.43 9.79
C ALA A 113 -16.83 -17.50 9.91
N ASN A 114 -16.09 -17.06 8.88
CA ASN A 114 -14.65 -17.34 8.78
C ASN A 114 -13.73 -16.11 8.87
N CYS A 115 -14.21 -14.93 8.46
CA CYS A 115 -13.39 -13.71 8.38
C CYS A 115 -13.46 -12.85 9.63
N THR A 116 -14.49 -13.03 10.47
CA THR A 116 -14.61 -12.35 11.79
C THR A 116 -13.95 -13.14 12.92
N GLN A 117 -13.41 -14.31 12.62
CA GLN A 117 -12.73 -15.15 13.59
C GLN A 117 -11.42 -14.51 14.05
N ARG A 118 -11.16 -14.51 15.36
CA ARG A 118 -9.97 -13.85 15.97
C ARG A 118 -8.65 -14.31 15.36
N ASN A 119 -8.52 -15.58 14.99
CA ASN A 119 -7.32 -16.11 14.34
C ASN A 119 -7.08 -15.48 12.96
N THR A 120 -8.13 -15.33 12.16
CA THR A 120 -8.05 -14.70 10.84
C THR A 120 -7.66 -13.22 10.97
N LEU A 121 -8.25 -12.53 11.94
CA LEU A 121 -7.96 -11.11 12.19
C LEU A 121 -6.52 -10.89 12.68
N LYS A 122 -6.04 -11.72 13.61
CA LYS A 122 -4.65 -11.68 14.09
C LYS A 122 -3.65 -11.91 12.95
N ARG A 123 -3.94 -12.90 12.10
CA ARG A 123 -3.13 -13.21 10.93
C ARG A 123 -3.07 -12.04 9.95
N TYR A 124 -4.20 -11.36 9.71
CA TYR A 124 -4.26 -10.14 8.90
C TYR A 124 -3.39 -9.01 9.47
N PHE A 125 -3.45 -8.74 10.78
CA PHE A 125 -2.61 -7.72 11.42
C PHE A 125 -1.11 -8.05 11.35
N ASP A 126 -0.74 -9.30 11.60
CA ASP A 126 0.65 -9.72 11.54
C ASP A 126 1.18 -9.64 10.10
N PHE A 127 0.34 -9.93 9.09
CA PHE A 127 0.69 -9.71 7.68
C PHE A 127 0.81 -8.24 7.29
N GLN A 128 -0.06 -7.36 7.78
CA GLN A 128 0.05 -5.92 7.53
C GLN A 128 1.38 -5.36 8.06
N LYS A 129 1.84 -5.82 9.23
CA LYS A 129 3.17 -5.45 9.74
C LYS A 129 4.29 -5.91 8.81
N VAL A 130 4.24 -7.18 8.39
CA VAL A 130 5.26 -7.74 7.48
C VAL A 130 5.26 -6.97 6.15
N SER A 131 4.09 -6.69 5.59
CA SER A 131 3.92 -5.90 4.36
C SER A 131 4.56 -4.52 4.46
N VAL A 132 4.32 -3.79 5.56
CA VAL A 132 4.94 -2.49 5.83
C VAL A 132 6.47 -2.61 5.92
N ILE A 133 6.98 -3.63 6.61
CA ILE A 133 8.43 -3.85 6.73
C ILE A 133 9.06 -4.12 5.35
N LEU A 134 8.42 -4.98 4.55
CA LEU A 134 8.88 -5.29 3.19
C LEU A 134 8.86 -4.07 2.27
N ASP A 135 7.81 -3.24 2.37
CA ASP A 135 7.73 -1.98 1.63
C ASP A 135 8.89 -1.05 2.00
N VAL A 136 9.13 -0.81 3.30
CA VAL A 136 10.22 0.04 3.78
C VAL A 136 11.59 -0.48 3.33
N ILE A 137 11.82 -1.80 3.39
CA ILE A 137 13.08 -2.41 2.93
C ILE A 137 13.26 -2.19 1.43
N SER A 138 12.23 -2.46 0.62
CA SER A 138 12.30 -2.27 -0.84
C SER A 138 12.58 -0.80 -1.20
N ASP A 139 12.00 0.15 -0.49
CA ASP A 139 12.20 1.58 -0.75
C ASP A 139 13.59 2.05 -0.31
N ALA A 140 14.10 1.56 0.82
CA ALA A 140 15.45 1.83 1.27
C ALA A 140 16.51 1.34 0.26
N LEU A 141 16.29 0.15 -0.33
CA LEU A 141 17.15 -0.37 -1.39
C LEU A 141 17.11 0.51 -2.66
N ILE A 142 15.93 1.02 -3.02
CA ILE A 142 15.78 1.94 -4.16
C ILE A 142 16.50 3.27 -3.89
N ILE A 143 16.46 3.80 -2.66
CA ILE A 143 17.18 5.02 -2.24
C ILE A 143 18.70 4.84 -2.32
N PHE A 144 19.22 3.63 -2.17
CA PHE A 144 20.66 3.39 -2.21
C PHE A 144 21.27 3.74 -3.58
N PHE A 145 20.53 3.57 -4.68
CA PHE A 145 20.98 3.91 -6.03
C PHE A 145 21.36 5.39 -6.21
N PRO A 146 20.47 6.37 -5.97
CA PRO A 146 20.80 7.78 -6.13
C PRO A 146 21.89 8.24 -5.14
N VAL A 147 21.96 7.68 -3.93
CA VAL A 147 23.00 8.01 -2.94
C VAL A 147 24.40 7.62 -3.45
N VAL A 148 24.57 6.39 -3.95
CA VAL A 148 25.83 5.91 -4.52
C VAL A 148 26.25 6.74 -5.75
N ILE A 149 25.28 7.11 -6.59
CA ILE A 149 25.54 7.94 -7.79
C ILE A 149 25.94 9.37 -7.41
N LEU A 150 25.33 9.95 -6.38
CA LEU A 150 25.69 11.28 -5.86
C LEU A 150 27.09 11.31 -5.27
N TRP A 151 27.49 10.24 -4.57
CA TRP A 151 28.79 10.18 -3.91
C TRP A 151 29.95 10.09 -4.91
N ASN A 152 29.75 9.45 -6.06
CA ASN A 152 30.81 9.15 -7.01
C ASN A 152 31.01 10.19 -8.14
N VAL A 153 30.13 11.18 -8.33
CA VAL A 153 30.17 12.01 -9.54
C VAL A 153 30.05 13.52 -9.26
N ARG A 154 30.93 14.33 -9.86
CA ARG A 154 30.76 15.79 -10.07
C ARG A 154 29.64 16.03 -11.08
N ILE A 155 28.40 15.86 -10.65
CA ILE A 155 27.20 15.95 -11.49
C ILE A 155 26.84 17.42 -11.78
N SER A 156 26.35 17.72 -13.00
CA SER A 156 25.79 19.02 -13.38
C SER A 156 24.44 19.31 -12.70
N LEU A 157 24.14 20.57 -12.39
CA LEU A 157 22.98 21.00 -11.60
C LEU A 157 21.63 20.41 -12.04
N ARG A 158 21.40 20.24 -13.35
CA ARG A 158 20.15 19.64 -13.88
C ARG A 158 19.94 18.20 -13.42
N LYS A 159 20.99 17.37 -13.45
CA LYS A 159 20.93 15.98 -13.00
C LYS A 159 20.77 15.91 -11.47
N LYS A 160 21.33 16.89 -10.74
CA LYS A 160 21.19 17.03 -9.28
C LYS A 160 19.73 17.32 -8.88
N ILE A 161 19.02 18.16 -9.64
CA ILE A 161 17.60 18.47 -9.40
C ILE A 161 16.73 17.23 -9.62
N ILE A 162 16.89 16.51 -10.74
CA ILE A 162 16.11 15.29 -11.02
C ILE A 162 16.32 14.24 -9.92
N LEU A 163 17.58 14.06 -9.49
CA LEU A 163 17.94 13.09 -8.47
C LEU A 163 17.42 13.49 -7.08
N SER A 164 17.47 14.79 -6.75
CA SER A 164 16.89 15.33 -5.52
C SER A 164 15.37 15.19 -5.48
N CYS A 165 14.70 15.43 -6.60
CA CYS A 165 13.25 15.28 -6.71
C CYS A 165 12.84 13.81 -6.56
N THR A 166 13.59 12.91 -7.20
CA THR A 166 13.40 11.45 -7.06
C THR A 166 13.62 10.99 -5.60
N PHE A 167 14.69 11.45 -4.96
CA PHE A 167 14.97 11.13 -3.55
C PHE A 167 13.86 11.64 -2.62
N GLY A 168 13.37 12.86 -2.86
CA GLY A 168 12.25 13.43 -2.12
C GLY A 168 10.97 12.61 -2.29
N LEU A 169 10.66 12.15 -3.51
CA LEU A 169 9.47 11.35 -3.76
C LEU A 169 9.51 10.01 -3.00
N VAL A 170 10.64 9.30 -3.06
CA VAL A 170 10.78 8.00 -2.38
C VAL A 170 10.79 8.18 -0.86
N ALA A 171 11.38 9.27 -0.35
CA ALA A 171 11.31 9.60 1.08
C ALA A 171 9.87 9.90 1.55
N LEU A 172 9.09 10.60 0.72
CA LEU A 172 7.68 10.87 1.01
C LEU A 172 6.84 9.58 1.00
N THR A 173 7.06 8.66 0.05
CA THR A 173 6.36 7.37 0.05
C THR A 173 6.67 6.58 1.32
N ILE A 174 7.95 6.51 1.74
CA ILE A 174 8.35 5.85 2.99
C ILE A 174 7.65 6.49 4.20
N ALA A 175 7.63 7.81 4.29
CA ALA A 175 6.97 8.51 5.39
C ALA A 175 5.48 8.15 5.47
N VAL A 176 4.78 8.12 4.34
CA VAL A 176 3.37 7.72 4.28
C VAL A 176 3.17 6.26 4.69
N THR A 177 4.01 5.34 4.20
CA THR A 177 3.97 3.92 4.59
C THR A 177 4.20 3.71 6.09
N ILE A 178 5.13 4.46 6.68
CA ILE A 178 5.40 4.42 8.13
C ILE A 178 4.20 4.96 8.91
N VAL A 179 3.57 6.05 8.47
CA VAL A 179 2.37 6.59 9.11
C VAL A 179 1.21 5.59 9.04
N ARG A 180 1.00 4.95 7.87
CA ARG A 180 0.03 3.86 7.69
C ARG A 180 0.31 2.70 8.66
N GLY A 181 1.56 2.23 8.73
CA GLY A 181 1.96 1.09 9.56
C GLY A 181 1.99 1.37 11.06
N SER A 182 2.37 2.58 11.48
CA SER A 182 2.44 2.98 12.89
C SER A 182 1.05 3.18 13.51
N ILE A 183 0.10 3.72 12.74
CA ILE A 183 -1.26 3.98 13.22
C ILE A 183 -2.13 2.70 13.18
N PHE A 184 -1.98 1.83 12.16
CA PHE A 184 -2.82 0.62 11.99
C PHE A 184 -2.12 -0.71 12.23
N GLY A 185 -0.82 -0.83 11.94
CA GLY A 185 -0.08 -2.08 12.16
C GLY A 185 0.13 -2.42 13.63
N GLY A 186 -0.24 -1.52 14.56
CA GLY A 186 -0.07 -1.76 15.99
C GLY A 186 1.39 -1.80 16.44
N THR A 187 2.33 -1.31 15.62
CA THR A 187 3.76 -1.28 15.98
C THR A 187 4.03 -0.41 17.21
N TYR A 188 3.16 0.57 17.49
CA TYR A 188 3.24 1.44 18.69
C TYR A 188 2.09 1.28 19.69
N LYS A 189 1.06 0.47 19.40
CA LYS A 189 -0.01 0.18 20.37
C LYS A 189 0.12 -1.25 20.83
N LYS A 190 0.59 -1.41 22.08
CA LYS A 190 0.57 -2.69 22.79
C LYS A 190 -0.82 -3.32 22.63
N PHE A 191 -0.84 -4.58 22.21
CA PHE A 191 -2.03 -5.42 22.22
C PHE A 191 -2.63 -5.41 23.63
N ASN A 192 -3.59 -4.52 23.90
CA ASN A 192 -4.42 -4.61 25.08
C ASN A 192 -5.64 -5.44 24.72
N GLN A 193 -5.77 -6.55 25.44
CA GLN A 193 -6.61 -7.73 25.18
C GLN A 193 -8.13 -7.46 25.13
N ASN A 194 -8.57 -6.22 25.40
CA ASN A 194 -9.97 -5.86 25.64
C ASN A 194 -10.56 -4.84 24.65
N GLU A 195 -9.77 -4.20 23.79
CA GLU A 195 -10.31 -3.34 22.72
C GLU A 195 -10.39 -4.13 21.42
N MET A 196 -11.59 -4.58 21.06
CA MET A 196 -11.90 -5.04 19.70
C MET A 196 -11.78 -3.82 18.78
N ARG A 197 -10.56 -3.50 18.35
CA ARG A 197 -10.33 -2.37 17.46
C ARG A 197 -10.98 -2.65 16.11
N THR A 198 -12.02 -1.89 15.81
CA THR A 198 -12.60 -1.77 14.49
C THR A 198 -11.50 -1.33 13.52
N LEU A 199 -11.27 -2.13 12.47
CA LEU A 199 -10.44 -1.73 11.35
C LEU A 199 -11.18 -0.61 10.65
N ASN A 200 -10.83 0.64 10.97
CA ASN A 200 -11.51 1.81 10.42
C ASN A 200 -11.25 1.90 8.90
N MET A 201 -12.15 1.30 8.13
CA MET A 201 -11.96 1.00 6.72
C MET A 201 -11.80 2.27 5.87
N GLY A 202 -12.53 3.34 6.24
CA GLY A 202 -12.42 4.66 5.60
C GLY A 202 -11.04 5.31 5.82
N TRP A 203 -10.45 5.15 7.01
CA TRP A 203 -9.12 5.69 7.30
C TRP A 203 -8.01 4.89 6.58
N MET A 204 -8.16 3.57 6.44
CA MET A 204 -7.24 2.76 5.64
C MET A 204 -7.31 3.14 4.15
N TRP A 205 -8.52 3.41 3.64
CA TRP A 205 -8.72 3.91 2.28
C TRP A 205 -8.03 5.26 2.06
N PHE A 206 -8.24 6.21 2.97
CA PHE A 206 -7.62 7.54 2.91
C PHE A 206 -6.10 7.46 2.75
N TRP A 207 -5.43 6.66 3.58
CA TRP A 207 -3.97 6.53 3.54
C TRP A 207 -3.46 5.85 2.28
N ILE A 208 -4.16 4.80 1.79
CA ILE A 208 -3.79 4.14 0.54
C ILE A 208 -3.93 5.11 -0.65
N PHE A 209 -4.97 5.92 -0.64
CA PHE A 209 -5.18 6.94 -1.68
C PHE A 209 -4.09 8.02 -1.64
N LEU A 210 -3.72 8.46 -0.43
CA LEU A 210 -2.66 9.45 -0.23
C LEU A 210 -1.29 8.91 -0.66
N GLU A 211 -0.95 7.67 -0.30
CA GLU A 211 0.28 7.00 -0.71
C GLU A 211 0.39 6.86 -2.23
N PHE A 212 -0.72 6.51 -2.87
CA PHE A 212 -0.79 6.41 -4.31
C PHE A 212 -0.71 7.77 -5.03
N ALA A 213 -1.28 8.82 -4.44
CA ALA A 213 -1.16 10.19 -4.96
C ALA A 213 0.28 10.70 -4.88
N VAL A 214 0.99 10.41 -3.78
CA VAL A 214 2.37 10.83 -3.56
C VAL A 214 3.36 10.10 -4.48
N GLY A 215 3.18 8.81 -4.73
CA GLY A 215 4.08 8.02 -5.60
C GLY A 215 4.08 8.41 -7.09
N LYS A 216 3.28 9.38 -7.51
CA LYS A 216 3.08 9.77 -8.92
C LYS A 216 3.52 11.20 -9.25
N SER A 217 3.88 12.01 -8.26
CA SER A 217 4.46 13.36 -8.44
C SER A 217 5.91 13.30 -8.92
#